data_AF-A0A484ML27-F1
#
_entry.id   AF-A0A484ML27-F1
#
_cell.length_a   1.000
_cell.length_b   1.000
_cell.length_c   1.000
_cell.angle_alpha   90.00
_cell.angle_beta   90.00
_cell.angle_gamma   90.00
#
_symmetry.space_group_name_H-M   'P 1'
#
loop_
_entity.id
_entity.type
_entity.pdbx_description
1 polymer ?
#
loop_
_entity_poly.entity_id
_entity_poly.type
_entity_poly.pdbx_seq_one_letter_code
_entity_poly.pdbx_strand_id
1 'polypeptide(L)'
;MASPNANFSDGCLDLVLIKDCLKLALLSLLSELNNGGHVKSPHMLYIKVKAFVLEPGSIAEDPSKEGIIDVDGEVITRGRRTYKWEGKTLMAYDRLHIGVDQGLATIFSPI
;
A
#
# COMPACT_ATOMS: atom_id res chain seq x y z
N MET A 1 6.02 -11.49 10.53
CA MET A 1 5.59 -10.16 10.99
C MET A 1 5.79 -9.13 9.89
N ALA A 2 4.73 -8.50 9.36
CA ALA A 2 4.84 -7.52 8.27
C ALA A 2 5.48 -6.18 8.69
N SER A 3 5.21 -5.74 9.92
CA SER A 3 5.76 -4.51 10.51
C SER A 3 6.42 -4.83 11.86
N PRO A 4 7.71 -5.22 11.89
CA PRO A 4 8.41 -5.62 13.12
C PRO A 4 8.62 -4.47 14.12
N ASN A 5 8.63 -3.22 13.63
CA ASN A 5 8.86 -2.03 14.44
C ASN A 5 7.55 -1.26 14.74
N ALA A 6 6.40 -1.91 14.55
CA ALA A 6 5.10 -1.31 14.82
C ALA A 6 4.95 -0.97 16.31
N ASN A 7 4.42 0.21 16.59
CA ASN A 7 4.01 0.61 17.92
C ASN A 7 2.62 1.24 17.86
N PHE A 8 1.61 0.51 18.32
CA PHE A 8 0.21 0.94 18.28
C PHE A 8 -0.10 2.21 19.09
N SER A 9 0.81 2.64 19.97
CA SER A 9 0.61 3.79 20.87
C SER A 9 1.35 5.06 20.43
N ASP A 10 2.11 5.01 19.33
CA ASP A 10 2.89 6.17 18.87
C ASP A 10 2.10 7.16 17.99
N GLY A 11 0.85 6.82 17.68
CA GLY A 11 -0.04 7.64 16.83
C GLY A 11 0.45 7.78 15.39
N CYS A 12 1.26 6.83 14.91
CA CYS A 12 1.80 6.79 13.56
C CYS A 12 1.28 5.58 12.79
N LEU A 13 1.28 5.71 11.46
CA LEU A 13 1.16 4.63 10.52
C LEU A 13 2.56 4.14 10.14
N ASP A 14 2.74 2.83 10.06
CA ASP A 14 3.94 2.24 9.48
C ASP A 14 3.75 2.10 7.96
N LEU A 15 4.39 2.97 7.19
CA LEU A 15 4.39 2.92 5.74
C LEU A 15 5.51 2.00 5.26
N VAL A 16 5.11 0.90 4.62
CA VAL A 16 6.01 -0.13 4.10
C VAL A 16 5.91 -0.18 2.58
N LEU A 17 7.02 0.10 1.90
CA LEU A 17 7.09 0.15 0.44
C LEU A 17 8.16 -0.81 -0.08
N ILE A 18 7.79 -1.62 -1.07
CA ILE A 18 8.72 -2.45 -1.84
C ILE A 18 9.14 -1.63 -3.06
N LYS A 19 10.42 -1.29 -3.14
CA LYS A 19 11.04 -0.68 -4.32
C LYS A 19 11.16 -1.71 -5.44
N ASP A 20 11.43 -1.22 -6.65
CA ASP A 20 11.69 -2.08 -7.80
C ASP A 20 12.75 -3.14 -7.48
N CYS A 21 12.44 -4.39 -7.83
CA CYS A 21 13.29 -5.53 -7.57
C CYS A 21 12.95 -6.72 -8.48
N LEU A 22 13.94 -7.59 -8.70
CA LEU A 22 13.75 -8.82 -9.46
C LEU A 22 12.81 -9.78 -8.72
N LYS A 23 12.10 -10.62 -9.47
CA LYS A 23 11.17 -11.63 -8.91
C LYS A 23 11.81 -12.53 -7.84
N LEU A 24 13.09 -12.89 -8.01
CA LEU A 24 13.82 -13.69 -7.03
C LEU A 24 14.07 -12.91 -5.72
N ALA A 25 14.41 -11.61 -5.82
CA ALA A 25 14.56 -10.75 -4.66
C ALA A 25 13.21 -10.56 -3.93
N LEU A 26 12.12 -10.39 -4.68
CA LEU A 26 10.76 -10.35 -4.11
C LEU A 26 10.41 -11.66 -3.38
N LEU A 27 10.73 -12.82 -3.96
CA LEU A 27 10.51 -14.11 -3.31
C LEU A 27 11.31 -14.24 -2.01
N SER A 28 12.56 -13.77 -2.00
CA SER A 28 13.40 -13.73 -0.79
C SER A 28 12.77 -12.84 0.29
N LEU A 29 12.30 -11.63 -0.08
CA LEU A 29 11.60 -10.73 0.83
C LEU A 29 10.38 -11.39 1.47
N LEU A 30 9.52 -12.02 0.66
CA LEU A 30 8.31 -12.67 1.15
C LEU A 30 8.62 -13.86 2.07
N SER A 31 9.72 -14.57 1.82
CA SER A 31 10.16 -15.70 2.65
C SER A 31 10.63 -15.25 4.04
N GLU A 32 11.22 -14.06 4.15
CA GLU A 32 11.63 -13.45 5.42
C GLU A 32 10.50 -12.69 6.13
N LEU A 33 9.35 -12.50 5.48
CA LEU A 33 8.23 -11.75 6.05
C LEU A 33 7.73 -12.37 7.36
N ASN A 34 7.81 -13.70 7.53
CA ASN A 34 7.39 -14.38 8.75
C ASN A 34 8.23 -14.00 9.97
N ASN A 35 9.55 -13.86 9.81
CA ASN A 35 10.47 -13.53 10.90
C ASN A 35 10.81 -12.03 10.98
N GLY A 36 10.29 -11.21 10.06
CA GLY A 36 10.52 -9.77 10.02
C GLY A 36 11.88 -9.37 9.41
N GLY A 37 12.64 -10.30 8.83
CA GLY A 37 13.94 -10.03 8.22
C GLY A 37 13.87 -9.14 6.99
N HIS A 38 12.71 -9.17 6.30
CA HIS A 38 12.46 -8.44 5.05
C HIS A 38 12.80 -6.95 5.16
N VAL A 39 12.54 -6.31 6.30
CA VAL A 39 12.80 -4.87 6.50
C VAL A 39 14.28 -4.45 6.39
N LYS A 40 15.22 -5.41 6.46
CA LYS A 40 16.67 -5.15 6.31
C LYS A 40 17.11 -5.08 4.85
N SER A 41 16.25 -5.50 3.92
CA SER A 41 16.58 -5.51 2.50
C SER A 41 16.73 -4.11 1.92
N PRO A 42 17.69 -3.87 1.01
CA PRO A 42 17.81 -2.59 0.31
C PRO A 42 16.60 -2.29 -0.58
N HIS A 43 15.74 -3.27 -0.87
CA HIS A 43 14.51 -3.08 -1.64
C HIS A 43 13.32 -2.66 -0.77
N MET A 44 13.46 -2.63 0.56
CA MET A 44 12.43 -2.13 1.45
C MET A 44 12.65 -0.65 1.78
N LEU A 45 11.55 0.06 1.97
CA LEU A 45 11.50 1.37 2.61
C LEU A 45 10.45 1.30 3.71
N TYR A 46 10.87 1.62 4.93
CA TYR A 46 10.03 1.63 6.11
C TYR A 46 10.07 3.03 6.73
N ILE A 47 8.93 3.69 6.83
CA ILE A 47 8.82 5.05 7.36
C ILE A 47 7.61 5.12 8.30
N LYS A 48 7.80 5.69 9.49
CA LYS A 48 6.68 6.08 10.36
C LYS A 48 6.15 7.44 9.94
N VAL A 49 4.86 7.53 9.65
CA VAL A 49 4.20 8.76 9.19
C VAL A 49 2.92 9.00 9.98
N LYS A 50 2.53 10.26 10.16
CA LYS A 50 1.20 10.59 10.72
C LYS A 50 0.13 10.69 9.64
N ALA A 51 0.54 11.12 8.45
CA ALA A 51 -0.28 11.21 7.26
C ALA A 51 0.61 11.15 6.01
N PHE A 52 0.03 10.72 4.90
CA PHE A 52 0.63 10.79 3.59
C PHE A 52 -0.46 10.87 2.52
N VAL A 53 -0.05 11.24 1.31
CA VAL A 53 -0.91 11.21 0.12
C VAL A 53 -0.36 10.15 -0.81
N LEU A 54 -1.24 9.25 -1.27
CA LEU A 54 -0.95 8.27 -2.31
C LEU A 54 -1.63 8.72 -3.60
N GLU A 55 -0.84 8.93 -4.65
CA GLU A 55 -1.32 9.22 -6.00
C GLU A 55 -0.91 8.03 -6.89
N PRO A 56 -1.82 7.08 -7.15
CA PRO A 56 -1.49 5.89 -7.93
C PRO A 56 -1.16 6.25 -9.38
N GLY A 57 -0.01 5.76 -9.86
CA GLY A 57 0.35 5.83 -11.27
C GLY A 57 -0.12 4.63 -12.08
N SER A 58 0.17 4.65 -13.38
CA SER A 58 0.01 3.47 -14.24
C SER A 58 1.06 2.39 -13.92
N ILE A 59 0.76 1.14 -14.25
CA ILE A 59 1.70 0.03 -14.08
C ILE A 59 2.91 0.23 -15.00
N ALA A 60 4.12 0.04 -14.46
CA ALA A 60 5.38 0.28 -15.18
C ALA A 60 5.51 -0.53 -16.48
N GLU A 61 5.05 -1.79 -16.48
CA GLU A 61 5.11 -2.69 -17.64
C GLU A 61 4.00 -2.42 -18.68
N ASP A 62 2.86 -1.84 -18.27
CA ASP A 62 1.70 -1.60 -19.13
C ASP A 62 0.98 -0.31 -18.70
N PRO A 63 1.31 0.84 -19.32
CA PRO A 63 0.70 2.13 -18.98
C PRO A 63 -0.80 2.20 -19.24
N SER A 64 -1.38 1.23 -19.96
CA SER A 64 -2.83 1.15 -20.18
C SER A 64 -3.59 0.54 -19.00
N LYS A 65 -2.85 0.02 -18.01
CA LYS A 65 -3.38 -0.61 -16.80
C LYS A 65 -2.98 0.16 -15.56
N GLU A 66 -3.88 0.12 -14.60
CA GLU A 66 -3.70 0.66 -13.26
C GLU A 66 -3.86 -0.46 -12.23
N GLY A 67 -3.76 -0.12 -10.95
CA GLY A 67 -3.83 -1.06 -9.85
C GLY A 67 -5.18 -1.11 -9.14
N ILE A 68 -5.16 -1.79 -7.99
CA ILE A 68 -6.29 -1.96 -7.08
C ILE A 68 -5.86 -1.40 -5.73
N ILE A 69 -6.81 -0.79 -5.00
CA ILE A 69 -6.59 -0.39 -3.61
C ILE A 69 -7.56 -1.15 -2.72
N ASP A 70 -6.98 -1.73 -1.68
CA ASP A 70 -7.61 -2.54 -0.66
C ASP A 70 -7.41 -1.87 0.71
N VAL A 71 -8.45 -1.92 1.54
CA VAL A 71 -8.46 -1.46 2.93
C VAL A 71 -9.10 -2.56 3.76
N ASP A 72 -8.38 -3.02 4.79
CA ASP A 72 -8.81 -4.08 5.71
C ASP A 72 -9.28 -5.39 5.04
N GLY A 73 -8.78 -5.69 3.83
CA GLY A 73 -9.11 -6.89 3.06
C GLY A 73 -10.26 -6.70 2.06
N GLU A 74 -10.80 -5.48 1.93
CA GLU A 74 -11.86 -5.11 0.99
C GLU A 74 -11.38 -4.15 -0.09
N VAL A 75 -11.75 -4.42 -1.35
CA VAL A 75 -11.42 -3.55 -2.48
C VAL A 75 -12.32 -2.32 -2.53
N ILE A 76 -11.77 -1.15 -2.19
CA ILE A 76 -12.49 0.13 -2.17
C ILE A 76 -12.47 0.84 -3.53
N THR A 77 -11.41 0.67 -4.33
CA THR A 77 -11.30 1.29 -5.65
C THR A 77 -10.38 0.51 -6.60
N ARG A 78 -10.58 0.73 -7.90
CA ARG A 78 -9.95 0.01 -9.00
C ARG A 78 -9.68 0.98 -10.14
N GLY A 79 -8.45 0.96 -10.65
CA GLY A 79 -8.10 1.70 -11.85
C GLY A 79 -8.50 0.97 -13.13
N ARG A 80 -8.19 1.59 -14.27
CA ARG A 80 -8.49 1.11 -15.62
C ARG A 80 -7.92 -0.29 -15.86
N ARG A 81 -8.74 -1.11 -16.54
CA ARG A 81 -8.39 -2.46 -17.04
C ARG A 81 -7.88 -3.42 -15.96
N THR A 82 -8.30 -3.21 -14.71
CA THR A 82 -8.16 -4.18 -13.63
C THR A 82 -9.13 -5.36 -13.84
N TYR A 83 -8.80 -6.53 -13.31
CA TYR A 83 -9.44 -7.81 -13.65
C TYR A 83 -10.98 -7.82 -13.45
N LYS A 84 -11.72 -8.13 -14.53
CA LYS A 84 -13.15 -8.53 -14.61
C LYS A 84 -14.08 -7.96 -13.53
N TRP A 85 -14.22 -6.64 -13.47
CA TRP A 85 -15.17 -5.98 -12.58
C TRP A 85 -15.88 -4.82 -13.29
N GLU A 86 -17.21 -4.93 -13.44
CA GLU A 86 -18.06 -3.89 -14.05
C GLU A 86 -18.91 -3.12 -13.01
N GLY A 87 -18.71 -3.38 -11.72
CA GLY A 87 -19.43 -2.72 -10.64
C GLY A 87 -18.86 -1.34 -10.30
N LYS A 88 -19.70 -0.44 -9.77
CA LYS A 88 -19.24 0.83 -9.19
C LYS A 88 -18.28 0.57 -8.02
N THR A 89 -17.22 1.35 -7.93
CA THR A 89 -16.29 1.38 -6.78
C THR A 89 -16.79 2.35 -5.72
N LEU A 90 -16.36 2.15 -4.46
CA LEU A 90 -16.72 3.03 -3.34
C LEU A 90 -15.98 4.37 -3.41
N MET A 91 -14.76 4.37 -3.93
CA MET A 91 -13.90 5.55 -4.06
C MET A 91 -13.35 5.71 -5.49
N ALA A 92 -12.84 6.90 -5.80
CA ALA A 92 -12.11 7.18 -7.03
C ALA A 92 -10.69 6.58 -6.97
N TYR A 93 -10.19 6.09 -8.12
CA TYR A 93 -8.80 5.63 -8.25
C TYR A 93 -7.91 6.83 -8.62
N ASP A 94 -7.68 7.69 -7.65
CA ASP A 94 -6.90 8.93 -7.79
C ASP A 94 -6.19 9.22 -6.45
N ARG A 95 -5.93 10.49 -6.16
CA ARG A 95 -5.34 10.99 -4.92
C ARG A 95 -6.09 10.52 -3.67
N LEU A 96 -5.41 9.73 -2.84
CA LEU A 96 -5.89 9.29 -1.52
C LEU A 96 -5.11 9.98 -0.41
N HIS A 97 -5.83 10.61 0.49
CA HIS A 97 -5.30 11.18 1.72
C HIS A 97 -5.45 10.16 2.83
N ILE A 98 -4.32 9.74 3.41
CA ILE A 98 -4.28 8.69 4.42
C ILE A 98 -3.63 9.28 5.67
N GLY A 99 -4.25 9.10 6.83
CA GLY A 99 -3.69 9.60 8.07
C GLY A 99 -4.38 9.07 9.31
N VAL A 100 -3.84 9.42 10.47
CA VAL A 100 -4.47 9.14 11.76
C VAL A 100 -5.29 10.35 12.18
N ASP A 101 -6.60 10.17 12.31
CA ASP A 101 -7.51 11.17 12.87
C ASP A 101 -8.20 10.60 14.11
N GLN A 102 -8.12 11.33 15.23
CA GLN A 102 -8.66 10.91 16.53
C GLN A 102 -8.26 9.48 16.98
N GLY A 103 -7.08 9.01 16.55
CA GLY A 103 -6.57 7.67 16.87
C GLY A 103 -7.04 6.57 15.91
N LEU A 104 -7.76 6.92 14.85
CA LEU A 104 -8.21 5.99 13.81
C LEU A 104 -7.49 6.25 12.49
N ALA A 105 -7.03 5.18 11.84
CA ALA A 105 -6.55 5.25 10.48
C ALA A 105 -7.72 5.60 9.54
N THR A 106 -7.59 6.73 8.85
CA THR A 106 -8.64 7.30 8.00
C THR A 106 -8.11 7.43 6.58
N ILE A 107 -8.95 7.05 5.62
CA ILE A 107 -8.66 7.18 4.19
C ILE A 107 -9.75 8.06 3.58
N PHE A 108 -9.32 9.12 2.91
CA PHE A 108 -10.18 10.07 2.23
C PHE A 108 -9.77 10.18 0.77
N SER A 109 -10.72 9.96 -0.13
CA SER A 109 -10.56 10.18 -1.57
C SER A 109 -11.73 11.03 -2.05
N PRO A 110 -11.51 12.32 -2.36
CA PRO A 110 -12.56 13.18 -2.88
C PRO A 110 -12.96 12.69 -4.29
N ILE A 111 -14.27 12.66 -4.56
CA ILE A 111 -14.85 12.36 -5.88
C ILE A 111 -14.92 13.65 -6.70
#